data_AF-A0A3E1HRR3-F1
#
_entry.id   AF-A0A3E1HRR3-F1
#
_cell.length_a   1.000
_cell.length_b   1.000
_cell.length_c   1.000
_cell.angle_alpha   90.00
_cell.angle_beta   90.00
_cell.angle_gamma   90.00
#
_symmetry.space_group_name_H-M   'P 1'
#
loop_
_entity.id
_entity.type
_entity.pdbx_description
1 polymer ?
#
loop_
_entity_poly.entity_id
_entity_poly.type
_entity_poly.pdbx_seq_one_letter_code
_entity_poly.pdbx_strand_id
1 'polypeptide(L)'
;MRKFGYFVLVVGMLCIVGALAMDVSVSAGAGRVNNIGLMAERQNFILIGGLMFLVGVIMTVAGKRQVEVLGSFNDGRACPICAETIRCAAVKCKHCGSDVDSVNSGGRCDANVVVEPTEKEKRMLWIARGVLYSIFAGFIVFSLLGR
;
A
#
# COMPACT_ATOMS: atom_id res chain seq x y z
N MET A 1 -0.48 3.05 5.60
CA MET A 1 -1.74 2.29 5.43
C MET A 1 -1.68 1.15 4.41
N ARG A 2 -0.54 0.89 3.75
CA ARG A 2 -0.45 -0.14 2.69
C ARG A 2 -0.71 -1.57 3.15
N LYS A 3 -0.31 -1.94 4.37
CA LYS A 3 -0.57 -3.28 4.93
C LYS A 3 -2.06 -3.56 5.08
N PHE A 4 -2.80 -2.56 5.55
CA PHE A 4 -4.26 -2.60 5.62
C PHE A 4 -4.88 -2.60 4.21
N GLY A 5 -4.33 -1.81 3.27
CA GLY A 5 -4.75 -1.83 1.87
C GLY A 5 -4.60 -3.21 1.21
N TYR A 6 -3.48 -3.90 1.42
CA TYR A 6 -3.29 -5.27 0.93
C TYR A 6 -4.28 -6.26 1.56
N PHE A 7 -4.55 -6.14 2.87
CA PHE A 7 -5.56 -6.96 3.54
C PHE A 7 -6.95 -6.78 2.91
N VAL A 8 -7.39 -5.53 2.73
CA VAL A 8 -8.68 -5.20 2.10
C VAL A 8 -8.74 -5.67 0.64
N LEU A 9 -7.64 -5.56 -0.11
CA LEU A 9 -7.54 -6.00 -1.50
C LEU A 9 -7.68 -7.53 -1.60
N VAL A 10 -7.01 -8.29 -0.73
CA VAL A 10 -7.12 -9.75 -0.68
C VAL A 10 -8.53 -10.19 -0.32
N VAL A 11 -9.14 -9.57 0.70
CA VAL A 11 -10.52 -9.87 1.11
C VAL A 11 -11.51 -9.57 -0.04
N GLY A 12 -11.38 -8.41 -0.69
CA GLY A 12 -12.21 -8.04 -1.84
C GLY A 12 -12.08 -9.02 -3.01
N MET A 13 -10.85 -9.46 -3.31
CA MET A 13 -10.59 -10.46 -4.35
C MET A 13 -11.25 -11.80 -4.03
N LEU A 14 -11.14 -12.29 -2.79
CA LEU A 14 -11.78 -13.54 -2.36
C LEU A 14 -13.31 -13.46 -2.42
N CYS A 15 -13.90 -12.33 -2.03
CA CYS A 15 -15.34 -12.10 -2.16
C CYS A 15 -15.80 -12.16 -3.63
N ILE A 16 -15.06 -11.56 -4.57
CA ILE A 16 -15.40 -11.61 -6.01
C ILE A 16 -15.33 -13.05 -6.52
N VAL A 17 -14.25 -13.78 -6.22
CA VAL A 17 -14.09 -15.18 -6.65
C VAL A 17 -15.21 -16.06 -6.08
N GLY A 18 -15.54 -15.89 -4.80
CA GLY A 18 -16.66 -16.59 -4.16
C GLY A 18 -18.01 -16.29 -4.82
N ALA A 19 -18.27 -15.03 -5.15
CA ALA A 19 -19.50 -14.65 -5.85
C ALA A 19 -19.55 -15.21 -7.27
N LEU A 20 -18.42 -15.25 -7.97
CA LEU A 20 -18.35 -15.85 -9.31
C LEU A 20 -18.62 -17.36 -9.28
N ALA A 21 -18.25 -18.06 -8.20
CA ALA A 21 -18.48 -19.48 -7.99
C ALA A 21 -19.90 -19.83 -7.50
N MET A 22 -20.70 -18.85 -7.07
CA MET A 22 -22.07 -19.09 -6.60
C MET A 22 -22.96 -19.59 -7.73
N ASP A 23 -23.57 -20.76 -7.55
CA ASP A 23 -24.60 -21.28 -8.44
C ASP A 23 -25.91 -20.51 -8.21
N VAL A 24 -26.51 -20.09 -9.31
CA VAL A 24 -27.64 -19.18 -9.41
C VAL A 24 -28.88 -19.86 -9.95
N SER A 25 -28.80 -21.17 -10.15
CA SER A 25 -29.87 -21.97 -10.71
C SER A 25 -30.50 -22.88 -9.66
N VAL A 26 -31.81 -23.08 -9.80
CA VAL A 26 -32.60 -24.00 -8.97
C VAL A 26 -33.32 -25.01 -9.88
N SER A 27 -33.60 -26.20 -9.35
CA SER A 27 -34.38 -27.21 -10.08
C SER A 27 -35.85 -26.80 -10.13
N ALA A 28 -36.37 -26.57 -11.33
CA ALA A 28 -37.80 -26.40 -11.59
C ALA A 28 -38.33 -27.62 -12.36
N GLY A 29 -39.64 -27.87 -12.30
CA GLY A 29 -40.25 -29.07 -12.90
C GLY A 29 -39.99 -29.28 -14.40
N ALA A 30 -39.54 -28.25 -15.13
CA ALA A 30 -39.17 -28.30 -16.55
C ALA A 30 -37.65 -28.26 -16.81
N GLY A 31 -36.80 -28.28 -15.78
CA GLY A 31 -35.34 -28.19 -15.89
C GLY A 31 -34.71 -27.22 -14.89
N ARG A 32 -33.40 -26.98 -15.00
CA ARG A 32 -32.72 -25.96 -14.20
C ARG A 32 -33.02 -24.58 -14.77
N VAL A 33 -33.50 -23.68 -13.92
CA VAL A 33 -33.80 -22.29 -14.29
C VAL A 33 -33.00 -21.38 -13.38
N ASN A 34 -32.45 -20.30 -13.93
CA ASN A 34 -31.77 -19.29 -13.13
C ASN A 34 -32.76 -18.51 -12.28
N ASN A 35 -32.50 -18.47 -10.98
CA ASN A 35 -33.28 -17.72 -10.03
C ASN A 35 -32.83 -16.25 -10.07
N ILE A 36 -33.76 -15.34 -10.36
CA ILE A 36 -33.50 -13.89 -10.40
C ILE A 36 -33.01 -13.37 -9.05
N GLY A 37 -33.52 -13.92 -7.93
CA GLY A 37 -33.08 -13.58 -6.58
C GLY A 37 -31.64 -14.00 -6.30
N LEU A 38 -31.26 -15.25 -6.63
CA LEU A 38 -29.86 -15.68 -6.49
C LEU A 38 -28.92 -14.90 -7.42
N MET A 39 -29.40 -14.51 -8.61
CA MET A 39 -28.64 -13.63 -9.50
C MET A 39 -28.40 -12.23 -8.89
N ALA A 40 -29.42 -11.65 -8.25
CA ALA A 40 -29.30 -10.37 -7.57
C ALA A 40 -28.36 -10.46 -6.35
N GLU A 41 -28.42 -11.56 -5.60
CA GLU A 41 -27.51 -11.82 -4.49
C GLU A 41 -26.05 -11.95 -4.94
N ARG A 42 -25.80 -12.71 -6.01
CA ARG A 42 -24.49 -12.79 -6.66
C ARG A 42 -23.98 -11.42 -7.10
N GLN A 43 -24.84 -10.60 -7.72
CA GLN A 43 -24.49 -9.23 -8.13
C GLN A 43 -24.14 -8.33 -6.94
N ASN A 44 -24.87 -8.44 -5.82
CA ASN A 44 -24.56 -7.69 -4.60
C ASN A 44 -23.18 -8.04 -4.04
N PHE A 45 -22.83 -9.33 -3.98
CA PHE A 45 -21.50 -9.75 -3.53
C PHE A 45 -20.38 -9.29 -4.48
N ILE A 46 -20.62 -9.33 -5.80
CA ILE A 46 -19.67 -8.78 -6.79
C ILE A 46 -19.48 -7.28 -6.60
N LEU A 47 -20.56 -6.53 -6.36
CA LEU A 47 -20.51 -5.08 -6.12
C LEU A 47 -19.71 -4.75 -4.85
N ILE A 48 -20.01 -5.42 -3.74
CA ILE A 48 -19.31 -5.19 -2.46
C ILE A 48 -17.84 -5.59 -2.58
N GLY A 49 -17.56 -6.76 -3.16
CA GLY A 49 -16.19 -7.23 -3.38
C GLY A 49 -15.40 -6.31 -4.32
N GLY A 50 -16.04 -5.83 -5.39
CA GLY A 50 -15.47 -4.87 -6.34
C GLY A 50 -15.12 -3.53 -5.71
N LEU A 51 -16.00 -2.99 -4.87
CA LEU A 51 -15.74 -1.75 -4.13
C LEU A 51 -14.57 -1.93 -3.14
N MET A 52 -14.56 -3.02 -2.36
CA MET A 52 -13.44 -3.32 -1.45
C MET A 52 -12.13 -3.48 -2.22
N PHE A 53 -12.13 -4.19 -3.34
CA PHE A 53 -10.95 -4.35 -4.18
C PHE A 53 -10.43 -2.99 -4.69
N LEU A 54 -11.33 -2.13 -5.20
CA LEU A 54 -10.98 -0.79 -5.68
C LEU A 54 -10.41 0.09 -4.56
N VAL A 55 -11.05 0.11 -3.39
CA VAL A 55 -10.55 0.84 -2.21
C VAL A 55 -9.19 0.30 -1.76
N GLY A 56 -9.01 -1.03 -1.75
CA GLY A 56 -7.73 -1.68 -1.44
C GLY A 56 -6.62 -1.30 -2.43
N VAL A 57 -6.92 -1.25 -3.73
CA VAL A 57 -5.99 -0.79 -4.78
C VAL A 57 -5.59 0.67 -4.55
N ILE A 58 -6.56 1.56 -4.29
CA ILE A 58 -6.28 2.97 -4.01
C ILE A 58 -5.39 3.11 -2.76
N MET A 59 -5.70 2.39 -1.67
CA MET A 59 -4.91 2.46 -0.43
C MET A 59 -3.48 1.90 -0.57
N THR A 60 -3.27 0.91 -1.45
CA THR A 60 -1.93 0.36 -1.73
C THR A 60 -1.10 1.31 -2.60
N VAL A 61 -1.70 1.88 -3.65
CA VAL A 61 -1.04 2.80 -4.60
C VAL A 61 -0.81 4.19 -3.98
N ALA A 62 -1.84 4.82 -3.40
CA ALA A 62 -1.78 6.18 -2.87
C ALA A 62 -1.03 6.31 -1.54
N GLY A 63 -0.61 5.21 -0.90
CA GLY A 63 0.08 5.19 0.39
C GLY A 63 1.51 5.78 0.42
N LYS A 64 1.90 6.59 -0.58
CA LYS A 64 3.19 7.31 -0.65
C LYS A 64 3.06 8.83 -0.49
N ARG A 65 1.86 9.39 -0.29
CA ARG A 65 1.70 10.84 -0.07
C ARG A 65 0.90 11.10 1.20
N GLN A 66 1.61 11.28 2.31
CA GLN A 66 1.32 12.27 3.34
C GLN A 66 2.63 12.57 4.10
N VAL A 67 3.52 13.33 3.46
CA VAL A 67 4.33 14.30 4.18
C VAL A 67 4.09 15.60 3.41
N GLU A 68 3.87 16.68 4.16
CA GLU A 68 3.24 17.95 3.77
C GLU A 68 1.71 17.86 3.87
N VAL A 69 1.04 18.58 4.78
CA VAL A 69 1.25 19.98 5.17
C VAL A 69 0.83 20.16 6.64
N LEU A 70 1.79 20.25 7.57
CA LEU A 70 1.86 21.28 8.63
C LEU A 70 3.12 21.06 9.48
N GLY A 71 4.18 21.81 9.18
CA GLY A 71 5.26 22.12 10.12
C GLY A 71 6.37 21.09 10.32
N SER A 72 7.46 21.25 9.57
CA SER A 72 8.80 21.09 10.16
C SER A 72 9.83 21.88 9.35
N PHE A 73 9.90 23.18 9.63
CA PHE A 73 11.02 24.05 9.27
C PHE A 73 12.24 23.73 10.15
N ASN A 74 12.70 22.48 10.13
CA ASN A 74 14.00 22.16 10.69
C ASN A 74 15.05 22.34 9.58
N ASP A 75 15.27 23.61 9.22
CA ASP A 75 16.37 24.07 8.39
C ASP A 75 17.67 24.00 9.18
N GLY A 76 18.01 22.83 9.74
CA GLY A 76 19.13 22.61 10.64
C GLY A 76 20.17 21.68 10.03
N ARG A 77 21.44 22.04 10.14
CA ARG A 77 22.60 21.19 9.84
C ARG A 77 23.60 21.24 10.99
N ALA A 78 24.42 20.21 11.14
CA ALA A 78 25.50 20.24 12.12
C ALA A 78 26.63 21.17 11.65
N CYS A 79 27.18 21.97 12.55
CA CYS A 79 28.40 22.74 12.30
C CYS A 79 29.58 21.77 12.11
N PRO A 80 30.41 21.90 11.06
CA PRO A 80 31.55 21.01 10.82
C PRO A 80 32.66 21.12 11.87
N ILE A 81 32.66 22.20 12.67
CA ILE A 81 33.74 22.46 13.64
C ILE A 81 33.37 22.00 15.05
N CYS A 82 32.15 22.26 15.51
CA CYS A 82 31.73 21.94 16.88
C CYS A 82 30.53 20.99 16.97
N ALA A 83 30.01 20.49 15.85
CA ALA A 83 28.84 19.61 15.76
C ALA A 83 27.52 20.19 16.30
N GLU A 84 27.50 21.46 16.72
CA GLU A 84 26.28 22.14 17.18
C GLU A 84 25.27 22.31 16.04
N THR A 85 23.98 22.25 16.35
CA THR A 85 22.93 22.39 15.33
C THR A 85 22.79 23.85 14.93
N ILE A 86 23.17 24.17 13.70
CA ILE A 86 23.09 25.53 13.10
C ILE A 86 22.04 25.56 12.00
N ARG A 87 21.48 26.74 11.71
CA ARG A 87 20.55 26.88 10.58
C ARG A 87 21.27 26.64 9.24
N CYS A 88 20.61 26.06 8.24
CA CYS A 88 21.20 25.89 6.91
C CYS A 88 21.55 27.24 6.24
N ALA A 89 20.81 28.31 6.60
CA ALA A 89 21.11 29.70 6.21
C ALA A 89 22.16 30.40 7.11
N ALA A 90 22.67 29.74 8.16
CA ALA A 90 23.67 30.36 9.03
C ALA A 90 25.00 30.49 8.30
N VAL A 91 25.54 31.71 8.29
CA VAL A 91 26.89 32.05 7.80
C VAL A 91 27.92 31.97 8.94
N LYS A 92 27.47 31.94 10.19
CA LYS A 92 28.32 31.90 11.38
C LYS A 92 27.71 31.07 12.50
N CYS A 93 28.52 30.25 13.15
CA CYS A 93 28.08 29.45 14.29
C CYS A 93 28.11 30.27 15.59
N LYS A 94 27.02 30.22 16.39
CA LYS A 94 26.94 30.93 17.68
C LYS A 94 27.78 30.30 18.79
N HIS A 95 28.12 29.02 18.66
CA HIS A 95 28.79 28.28 19.73
C HIS A 95 30.32 28.35 19.60
N CYS A 96 30.86 28.03 18.43
CA CYS A 96 32.31 28.09 18.18
C CYS A 96 32.78 29.38 17.49
N GLY A 97 31.86 30.21 16.98
CA GLY A 97 32.21 31.45 16.29
C GLY A 97 32.83 31.28 14.90
N SER A 98 32.95 30.05 14.39
CA SER A 98 33.50 29.82 13.05
C SER A 98 32.54 30.25 11.94
N ASP A 99 33.10 30.80 10.87
CA ASP A 99 32.37 31.07 9.64
C ASP A 99 32.06 29.75 8.93
N VAL A 100 30.86 29.63 8.38
CA VAL A 100 30.32 28.41 7.76
C VAL A 100 29.54 28.81 6.51
N ASP A 101 29.66 28.06 5.41
CA ASP A 101 29.07 28.47 4.13
C ASP A 101 27.54 28.34 4.14
N SER A 102 26.80 29.41 3.88
CA SER A 102 25.33 29.32 3.77
C SER A 102 24.94 28.54 2.52
N VAL A 103 24.12 27.50 2.70
CA VAL A 103 23.59 26.73 1.57
C VAL A 103 22.29 27.38 1.14
N ASN A 104 22.38 28.33 0.21
CA ASN A 104 21.23 29.07 -0.31
C ASN A 104 20.79 28.56 -1.69
N SER A 105 20.68 27.25 -1.82
CA SER A 105 20.15 26.61 -3.02
C SER A 105 18.90 25.87 -2.59
N GLY A 106 17.79 26.02 -3.31
CA GLY A 106 16.53 25.30 -3.06
C GLY A 106 16.61 23.76 -3.11
N GLY A 107 17.80 23.19 -3.07
CA GLY A 107 18.06 21.83 -2.68
C GLY A 107 18.41 21.81 -1.20
N ARG A 108 17.39 21.48 -0.40
CA ARG A 108 17.44 20.58 0.75
C ARG A 108 18.86 20.23 1.22
N CYS A 109 19.11 20.42 2.52
CA CYS A 109 20.27 19.89 3.24
C CYS A 109 20.16 18.35 3.30
N ASP A 110 20.04 17.70 2.14
CA ASP A 110 19.89 16.26 1.98
C ASP A 110 21.27 15.66 2.12
N ALA A 111 21.52 15.14 3.32
CA ALA A 111 22.13 13.83 3.37
C ALA A 111 21.33 12.95 2.40
N ASN A 112 21.90 12.58 1.25
CA ASN A 112 21.42 11.46 0.45
C ASN A 112 21.57 10.20 1.31
N VAL A 113 20.69 10.02 2.28
CA VAL A 113 20.52 8.77 2.98
C VAL A 113 19.83 7.88 1.96
N VAL A 114 20.63 7.12 1.21
CA VAL A 114 20.16 5.89 0.61
C VAL A 114 19.68 5.05 1.80
N VAL A 115 18.38 5.15 2.10
CA VAL A 115 17.74 4.32 3.11
C VAL A 115 17.73 2.92 2.54
N GLU A 116 18.78 2.16 2.84
CA GLU A 116 18.81 0.72 2.64
C GLU A 116 17.49 0.15 3.19
N PRO A 117 16.70 -0.56 2.36
CA PRO A 117 15.41 -1.05 2.79
C PRO A 117 15.62 -1.99 3.97
N THR A 118 14.95 -1.69 5.08
CA THR A 118 15.09 -2.48 6.32
C THR A 118 14.80 -3.95 6.04
N GLU A 119 15.50 -4.87 6.71
CA GLU A 119 15.27 -6.33 6.56
C GLU A 119 13.80 -6.74 6.80
N LYS A 120 13.10 -5.97 7.64
CA LYS A 120 11.66 -6.10 7.88
C LYS A 120 10.83 -5.83 6.61
N GLU A 121 11.25 -4.88 5.79
CA GLU A 121 10.62 -4.50 4.52
C GLU A 121 10.88 -5.55 3.44
N LYS A 122 12.08 -6.11 3.37
CA LYS A 122 12.41 -7.24 2.46
C LYS A 122 11.62 -8.49 2.82
N ARG A 123 11.54 -8.86 4.11
CA ARG A 123 10.71 -9.97 4.59
C ARG A 123 9.24 -9.77 4.25
N MET A 124 8.73 -8.55 4.38
CA MET A 124 7.35 -8.24 4.07
C MET A 124 7.05 -8.34 2.57
N LEU A 125 8.00 -7.99 1.72
CA LEU A 125 7.92 -8.18 0.27
C LEU A 125 7.87 -9.67 -0.10
N TRP A 126 8.65 -10.49 0.59
CA TRP A 126 8.72 -11.93 0.36
C TRP A 126 7.41 -12.63 0.76
N ILE A 127 6.84 -12.26 1.90
CA ILE A 127 5.54 -12.78 2.37
C ILE A 127 4.41 -12.39 1.40
N ALA A 128 4.39 -11.15 0.89
CA ALA A 128 3.38 -10.71 -0.07
C ALA A 128 3.43 -11.53 -1.38
N ARG A 129 4.63 -11.83 -1.89
CA ARG A 129 4.82 -12.70 -3.05
C ARG A 129 4.34 -14.12 -2.76
N GLY A 130 4.68 -14.66 -1.59
CA GLY A 130 4.23 -15.98 -1.15
C GLY A 130 2.71 -16.10 -1.10
N VAL A 131 2.01 -15.13 -0.49
CA VAL A 131 0.55 -15.10 -0.43
C VAL A 131 -0.08 -15.03 -1.83
N LEU A 132 0.48 -14.20 -2.72
CA LEU A 132 0.01 -14.08 -4.09
C LEU A 132 0.16 -15.42 -4.85
N TYR A 133 1.30 -16.09 -4.70
CA TYR A 133 1.53 -17.39 -5.32
C TYR A 133 0.63 -18.49 -4.76
N SER A 134 0.34 -18.48 -3.45
CA SER A 134 -0.59 -19.43 -2.84
C SER A 134 -2.03 -19.24 -3.31
N ILE A 135 -2.49 -18.00 -3.48
CA ILE A 135 -3.81 -17.71 -4.06
C ILE A 135 -3.88 -18.19 -5.51
N PHE A 136 -2.82 -17.93 -6.30
CA PHE A 136 -2.75 -18.35 -7.69
C PHE A 136 -2.71 -19.89 -7.83
N ALA A 137 -1.94 -20.56 -6.98
CA ALA A 137 -1.87 -22.02 -6.93
C ALA A 137 -3.23 -22.62 -6.52
N GLY A 138 -3.90 -22.05 -5.52
CA GLY A 138 -5.23 -22.49 -5.10
C GLY A 138 -6.27 -22.37 -6.22
N PHE A 139 -6.23 -21.28 -7.00
CA PHE A 139 -7.12 -21.07 -8.14
C PHE A 139 -6.89 -22.11 -9.27
N ILE A 140 -5.62 -22.41 -9.57
CA ILE A 140 -5.25 -23.42 -10.55
C ILE A 140 -5.74 -24.81 -10.10
N VAL A 141 -5.51 -25.16 -8.84
CA VAL A 141 -5.93 -26.46 -8.28
C VAL A 141 -7.45 -26.60 -8.27
N PHE A 142 -8.18 -25.55 -7.88
CA PHE A 142 -9.65 -25.54 -7.91
C PHE A 142 -10.19 -25.73 -9.34
N SER A 143 -9.55 -25.09 -10.32
CA SER A 143 -9.93 -25.20 -11.73
C SER A 143 -9.63 -26.58 -12.33
N LEU A 144 -8.63 -27.30 -11.80
CA LEU A 144 -8.28 -28.66 -12.22
C LEU A 144 -9.14 -29.74 -11.54
N LEU A 145 -9.57 -29.52 -10.30
CA LEU A 145 -10.41 -30.46 -9.53
C LEU A 145 -11.91 -30.26 -9.75
N GLY A 146 -12.35 -29.05 -10.15
CA GLY A 146 -13.76 -28.74 -10.43
C GLY A 146 -14.24 -29.21 -11.80
N ARG A 147 -13.60 -30.23 -12.38
CA ARG A 147 -13.88 -30.76 -13.72
C ARG A 147 -14.38 -32.19 -13.66
#